data_AF-A0A1I6W903-F1
#
_entry.id   AF-A0A1I6W903-F1
#
_cell.length_a   1.000
_cell.length_b   1.000
_cell.length_c   1.000
_cell.angle_alpha   90.00
_cell.angle_beta   90.00
_cell.angle_gamma   90.00
#
_symmetry.space_group_name_H-M   'P 1'
#
loop_
_entity.id
_entity.type
_entity.pdbx_description
1 polymer ?
#
loop_
_entity_poly.entity_id
_entity_poly.type
_entity_poly.pdbx_seq_one_letter_code
_entity_poly.pdbx_strand_id
1 'polypeptide(L)'
;MRAGLSVLLWGLILAYMAALGLFVLGQFGLFGTPRDPLAGVFLVPLGLPWNRMIDAFPEAAWPWLAALAPLLNILLVALLRRGVSSANTENHR
;
A
#
# COMPACT_ATOMS: atom_id res chain seq x y z
N MET A 1 19.27 3.44 11.07
CA MET A 1 18.22 4.04 10.21
C MET A 1 17.90 3.19 8.96
N ARG A 2 18.87 2.71 8.17
CA ARG A 2 18.62 1.93 6.94
C ARG A 2 17.87 0.60 7.15
N ALA A 3 18.16 -0.12 8.23
CA ALA A 3 17.45 -1.35 8.60
C ALA A 3 15.97 -1.08 8.90
N GLY A 4 15.66 -0.02 9.67
CA GLY A 4 14.28 0.37 10.00
C GLY A 4 13.44 0.70 8.77
N LEU A 5 13.98 1.49 7.82
CA LEU A 5 13.27 1.78 6.55
C LEU A 5 13.04 0.53 5.70
N SER A 6 13.97 -0.42 5.72
CA SER A 6 13.83 -1.67 4.96
C SER A 6 12.77 -2.57 5.58
N VAL A 7 12.74 -2.70 6.91
CA VAL A 7 11.68 -3.43 7.64
C VAL A 7 10.32 -2.80 7.38
N LEU A 8 10.22 -1.47 7.44
CA LEU A 8 8.97 -0.75 7.15
C LEU A 8 8.50 -0.99 5.72
N LEU A 9 9.40 -0.91 4.73
CA LEU A 9 9.08 -1.15 3.33
C LEU A 9 8.54 -2.57 3.11
N TRP A 10 9.24 -3.58 3.61
CA TRP A 10 8.82 -4.97 3.48
C TRP A 10 7.52 -5.26 4.25
N GLY A 11 7.34 -4.66 5.43
CA GLY A 11 6.10 -4.76 6.19
C GLY A 11 4.90 -4.18 5.43
N LEU A 12 5.05 -3.00 4.83
CA LEU A 12 4.01 -2.38 3.99
C LEU A 12 3.69 -3.23 2.76
N ILE A 13 4.69 -3.75 2.06
CA ILE A 13 4.50 -4.63 0.90
C ILE A 13 3.73 -5.89 1.30
N LEU A 14 4.15 -6.55 2.39
CA LEU A 14 3.51 -7.79 2.84
C LEU A 14 2.06 -7.54 3.27
N ALA A 15 1.81 -6.48 4.04
CA ALA A 15 0.47 -6.10 4.47
C ALA A 15 -0.43 -5.75 3.27
N TYR A 16 0.10 -5.02 2.29
CA TYR A 16 -0.63 -4.68 1.08
C TYR A 16 -0.98 -5.92 0.24
N MET A 17 -0.02 -6.82 0.03
CA MET A 17 -0.24 -8.06 -0.71
C MET A 17 -1.25 -8.97 -0.01
N ALA A 18 -1.20 -9.07 1.31
CA ALA A 18 -2.17 -9.82 2.10
C ALA A 18 -3.58 -9.21 1.97
N ALA A 19 -3.72 -7.90 2.16
CA ALA A 19 -5.00 -7.19 2.03
C ALA A 19 -5.59 -7.31 0.61
N LEU A 20 -4.75 -7.16 -0.42
CA LEU A 20 -5.18 -7.32 -1.82
C LEU A 20 -5.59 -8.76 -2.13
N GLY A 21 -4.84 -9.74 -1.61
CA GLY A 21 -5.20 -11.16 -1.72
C GLY A 21 -6.54 -11.45 -1.07
N LEU A 22 -6.75 -11.03 0.18
CA LEU A 22 -8.03 -11.17 0.88
C LEU A 22 -9.18 -10.49 0.13
N PHE A 23 -8.95 -9.28 -0.39
CA PHE A 23 -9.93 -8.57 -1.22
C PHE A 23 -10.31 -9.38 -2.46
N VAL A 24 -9.35 -9.88 -3.24
CA VAL A 24 -9.62 -10.67 -4.45
C VAL A 24 -10.31 -11.99 -4.11
N LEU A 25 -9.84 -12.69 -3.07
CA LEU A 25 -10.43 -13.95 -2.61
C LEU A 25 -11.89 -13.75 -2.17
N GLY A 26 -12.16 -12.75 -1.33
CA GLY A 26 -13.51 -12.44 -0.84
C GLY A 26 -14.41 -11.85 -1.91
N GLN A 27 -13.90 -11.00 -2.79
CA GLN A 27 -14.69 -10.32 -3.83
C GLN A 27 -15.16 -11.28 -4.93
N PHE A 28 -14.34 -12.28 -5.28
CA PHE A 28 -14.66 -13.26 -6.32
C PHE A 28 -15.12 -14.62 -5.76
N GLY A 29 -15.12 -14.81 -4.44
CA GLY A 29 -15.51 -16.08 -3.80
C GLY A 29 -14.60 -17.24 -4.22
N LEU A 30 -13.30 -16.97 -4.37
CA LEU A 30 -12.34 -17.96 -4.85
C LEU A 30 -12.17 -19.09 -3.82
N PHE A 31 -11.88 -20.29 -4.33
CA PHE A 31 -11.64 -21.49 -3.51
C PHE A 31 -12.82 -21.91 -2.62
N GLY A 32 -14.05 -21.62 -3.04
CA GLY A 32 -15.26 -21.96 -2.27
C GLY A 32 -15.50 -21.05 -1.06
N THR A 33 -14.77 -19.93 -0.97
CA THR A 33 -14.95 -18.92 0.08
C THR A 33 -16.26 -18.16 -0.17
N PRO A 34 -17.11 -17.94 0.85
CA PRO A 34 -18.26 -17.07 0.72
C PRO A 34 -17.85 -15.67 0.28
N ARG A 35 -18.65 -15.04 -0.59
CA ARG A 35 -18.35 -13.71 -1.09
C ARG A 35 -18.43 -12.70 0.06
N ASP A 36 -17.32 -12.02 0.34
CA ASP A 36 -17.23 -11.03 1.41
C ASP A 36 -16.89 -9.65 0.82
N PRO A 37 -17.89 -8.76 0.66
CA PRO A 37 -17.68 -7.41 0.14
C PRO A 37 -16.91 -6.50 1.11
N LEU A 38 -16.78 -6.87 2.39
CA LEU A 38 -16.03 -6.09 3.38
C LEU A 38 -14.54 -6.42 3.40
N ALA A 39 -14.07 -7.40 2.63
CA ALA A 39 -12.65 -7.71 2.49
C ALA A 39 -11.82 -6.50 1.98
N GLY A 40 -12.46 -5.55 1.28
CA GLY A 40 -11.81 -4.31 0.84
C GLY A 40 -11.47 -3.33 1.97
N VAL A 41 -12.05 -3.50 3.16
CA VAL A 41 -11.79 -2.63 4.32
C VAL A 41 -10.33 -2.66 4.74
N PHE A 42 -9.62 -3.78 4.54
CA PHE A 42 -8.19 -3.88 4.89
C PHE A 42 -7.28 -2.99 4.03
N LEU A 43 -7.70 -2.62 2.82
CA LEU A 43 -6.96 -1.69 1.96
C LEU A 43 -7.10 -0.24 2.44
N VAL A 44 -8.20 0.08 3.14
CA VAL A 44 -8.53 1.46 3.52
C VAL A 44 -7.50 2.04 4.50
N PRO A 45 -7.18 1.41 5.65
CA PRO A 45 -6.18 1.92 6.58
C PRO A 45 -4.78 2.01 5.98
N LEU A 46 -4.43 1.07 5.10
CA LEU A 46 -3.12 1.05 4.43
C LEU A 46 -2.94 2.21 3.44
N GLY A 47 -4.05 2.78 2.95
CA GLY A 47 -4.07 3.90 2.01
C GLY A 47 -4.46 5.24 2.64
N LEU A 48 -4.83 5.31 3.92
CA LEU A 48 -4.96 6.59 4.64
C LEU A 48 -3.55 7.18 4.76
N PRO A 49 -3.26 8.43 4.36
CA PRO A 49 -4.10 9.62 4.17
C PRO A 49 -4.67 9.86 2.77
N TRP A 50 -4.18 9.17 1.73
CA TRP A 50 -4.55 9.41 0.33
C TRP A 50 -6.03 9.12 0.05
N ASN A 51 -6.58 8.13 0.74
CA ASN A 51 -8.02 7.83 0.69
C ASN A 51 -8.89 9.00 1.15
N ARG A 52 -8.38 9.95 1.96
CA ARG A 52 -9.12 11.17 2.33
C ARG A 52 -9.20 12.21 1.21
N MET A 53 -8.40 12.06 0.17
CA MET A 53 -8.38 12.96 -0.99
C MET A 53 -9.18 12.39 -2.18
N ILE A 54 -9.85 11.25 -1.98
CA ILE A 54 -10.53 10.52 -3.06
C ILE A 54 -11.73 11.30 -3.62
N ASP A 55 -12.37 12.11 -2.77
CA ASP A 55 -13.52 12.94 -3.10
C ASP A 55 -13.20 14.03 -4.15
N ALA A 56 -11.91 14.28 -4.43
CA ALA A 56 -11.47 15.17 -5.49
C ALA A 56 -11.61 14.55 -6.91
N PHE A 57 -11.93 13.25 -7.00
CA PHE A 57 -12.04 12.50 -8.24
C PHE A 57 -13.47 11.99 -8.48
N PRO A 58 -13.84 11.66 -9.74
CA PRO A 58 -15.15 11.09 -10.04
C PRO A 58 -15.40 9.78 -9.28
N GLU A 59 -16.64 9.57 -8.83
CA GLU A 59 -17.04 8.41 -8.01
C GLU A 59 -16.69 7.05 -8.66
N ALA A 60 -16.79 6.96 -9.99
CA ALA A 60 -16.43 5.75 -10.74
C ALA A 60 -14.94 5.35 -10.57
N ALA A 61 -14.07 6.30 -10.24
CA ALA A 61 -12.64 6.04 -10.02
C ALA A 61 -12.33 5.63 -8.57
N TRP A 62 -13.23 5.85 -7.61
CA TRP A 62 -12.95 5.65 -6.19
C TRP A 62 -12.47 4.23 -5.83
N PRO A 63 -13.07 3.13 -6.33
CA PRO A 63 -12.60 1.79 -5.99
C PRO A 63 -11.15 1.55 -6.42
N TRP A 64 -10.77 2.06 -7.59
CA TRP A 64 -9.42 1.94 -8.14
C TRP A 64 -8.43 2.81 -7.36
N LEU A 65 -8.80 4.06 -7.07
CA LEU A 65 -7.98 4.97 -6.29
C LEU A 65 -7.75 4.44 -4.87
N ALA A 66 -8.78 3.89 -4.23
CA ALA A 66 -8.68 3.31 -2.90
C ALA A 66 -7.77 2.07 -2.86
N ALA A 67 -7.86 1.21 -3.88
CA ALA A 67 -7.01 0.02 -4.00
C ALA A 67 -5.54 0.36 -4.32
N LEU A 68 -5.29 1.46 -5.04
CA LEU A 68 -3.95 1.92 -5.41
C LEU A 68 -3.32 2.84 -4.36
N ALA A 69 -4.10 3.46 -3.48
CA ALA A 69 -3.62 4.38 -2.45
C ALA A 69 -2.44 3.85 -1.59
N PRO A 70 -2.42 2.57 -1.14
CA PRO A 70 -1.28 2.04 -0.39
C PRO A 70 0.04 2.03 -1.16
N LEU A 71 0.01 1.99 -2.50
CA LEU A 71 1.22 2.03 -3.34
C LEU A 71 1.98 3.35 -3.16
N LEU A 72 1.28 4.46 -2.87
CA LEU A 72 1.93 5.74 -2.59
C LEU A 72 2.79 5.67 -1.32
N ASN A 73 2.32 4.97 -0.28
CA ASN A 73 3.10 4.76 0.94
C ASN A 73 4.37 3.94 0.66
N ILE A 74 4.24 2.87 -0.12
CA ILE A 74 5.38 2.03 -0.54
C ILE A 74 6.39 2.87 -1.35
N LEU A 75 5.90 3.67 -2.31
CA LEU A 75 6.73 4.52 -3.15
C LEU A 75 7.50 5.55 -2.32
N LEU A 76 6.84 6.24 -1.38
CA LEU A 76 7.49 7.25 -0.53
C LEU A 76 8.60 6.63 0.33
N VAL A 77 8.35 5.48 0.96
CA VAL A 77 9.37 4.79 1.77
C VAL A 77 10.54 4.31 0.89
N ALA A 78 10.26 3.83 -0.33
CA ALA A 78 11.30 3.42 -1.27
C ALA A 78 12.19 4.60 -1.71
N LEU A 79 11.58 5.76 -2.00
CA LEU A 79 12.31 6.99 -2.36
C LEU A 79 13.18 7.49 -1.20
N LEU A 80 12.64 7.52 0.02
CA LEU A 80 13.40 7.90 1.23
C LEU A 80 14.59 6.97 1.46
N ARG A 81 14.37 5.65 1.34
CA ARG A 81 15.45 4.65 1.46
C ARG A 81 16.55 4.87 0.42
N ARG A 82 16.17 5.18 -0.83
CA ARG A 82 17.13 5.47 -1.92
C ARG A 82 17.94 6.73 -1.62
N GLY A 83 17.28 7.82 -1.22
CA GLY A 83 17.94 9.09 -0.88
C GLY A 83 18.96 8.95 0.26
N VAL A 84 18.60 8.25 1.33
CA VAL A 84 19.51 7.96 2.46
C VAL A 84 20.72 7.11 2.01
N SER A 85 20.53 6.21 1.04
CA SER A 85 21.62 5.40 0.50
C SER A 85 22.63 6.23 -0.30
N SER A 86 22.15 7.20 -1.08
CA SER A 86 23.01 8.09 -1.87
C SER A 86 23.85 9.00 -0.97
N ALA A 87 23.24 9.63 0.04
CA ALA A 87 23.94 10.55 0.94
C ALA A 87 25.08 9.88 1.74
N ASN A 88 24.92 8.61 2.12
CA ASN A 88 25.96 7.87 2.85
C ASN A 88 27.18 7.52 1.97
N THR A 89 27.05 7.59 0.64
CA THR A 89 28.15 7.27 -0.29
C THR A 89 29.04 8.50 -0.55
N GLU A 90 28.49 9.70 -0.37
CA GLU A 90 29.20 10.98 -0.59
C GLU A 90 30.06 11.37 0.62
N ASN A 91 29.62 11.06 1.85
CA ASN A 91 30.34 11.38 3.09
C ASN A 91 31.58 10.49 3.38
N HIS A 92 31.88 9.53 2.50
CA HIS A 92 33.04 8.62 2.61
C HIS A 92 34.07 8.79 1.48
N ARG A 93 33.90 9.83 0.64
CA ARG A 93 34.93 10.30 -0.31
C ARG A 93 35.54 11.57 0.21
#